data_AF-A0A933HPD0-F1
#
_entry.id   AF-A0A933HPD0-F1
#
_cell.length_a   1.000
_cell.length_b   1.000
_cell.length_c   1.000
_cell.angle_alpha   90.00
_cell.angle_beta   90.00
_cell.angle_gamma   90.00
#
_symmetry.space_group_name_H-M   'P 1'
#
loop_
_entity.id
_entity.type
_entity.pdbx_description
1 polymer ?
#
loop_
_entity_poly.entity_id
_entity_poly.type
_entity_poly.pdbx_seq_one_letter_code
_entity_poly.pdbx_strand_id
1 'polypeptide(L)'
;MLPHYESFLDATPEKGVIIVEYWWQTPNRLNAGARRTSGAHVLGAKTSMIFFKRVLAADKCWCGSGKAFGKCHRRDDDWTYVSLDPDRQTYSAVVLLERIFPHVNFAHARQQLRNDKRLLALDDSAERAEWALPAHPPIVNDIGQLVIGTIEVIAHGLRIETNSEKRLEHMTGIVAQMLGANLGPHETRRADPQKAFSVPRRK
;
A
#
# COMPACT_ATOMS: atom_id res chain seq x y z
N MET A 1 17.38 -6.95 -12.49
CA MET A 1 18.61 -6.28 -12.03
C MET A 1 18.14 -5.12 -11.16
N LEU A 2 18.24 -5.22 -9.83
CA LEU A 2 17.93 -4.09 -8.95
C LEU A 2 19.09 -3.08 -9.06
N PRO A 3 18.81 -1.77 -9.07
CA PRO A 3 19.88 -0.78 -9.20
C PRO A 3 20.83 -0.86 -8.00
N HIS A 4 22.14 -0.76 -8.27
CA HIS A 4 23.16 -0.63 -7.24
C HIS A 4 22.90 0.66 -6.43
N TYR A 5 22.73 0.53 -5.11
CA TYR A 5 22.56 1.66 -4.20
C TYR A 5 23.93 2.09 -3.69
N GLU A 6 24.39 3.28 -4.09
CA GLU A 6 25.58 3.91 -3.54
C GLU A 6 25.36 4.32 -2.07
N SER A 7 26.46 4.31 -1.29
CA SER A 7 26.50 4.68 0.12
C SER A 7 25.82 6.04 0.39
N PHE A 8 24.86 6.03 1.31
CA PHE A 8 23.97 7.15 1.63
C PHE A 8 24.62 8.32 2.38
N LEU A 9 25.85 8.18 2.88
CA LEU A 9 26.37 9.04 3.96
C LEU A 9 27.27 10.20 3.52
N ASP A 10 27.81 10.19 2.29
CA ASP A 10 28.93 11.09 1.95
C ASP A 10 28.62 12.19 0.92
N ALA A 11 27.35 12.42 0.57
CA ALA A 11 27.00 13.55 -0.28
C ALA A 11 25.81 14.32 0.27
N THR A 12 25.99 15.62 0.47
CA THR A 12 24.92 16.59 0.67
C THR A 12 23.94 16.42 -0.49
N PRO A 13 22.71 15.90 -0.28
CA PRO A 13 21.81 15.64 -1.40
C PRO A 13 21.42 16.97 -2.02
N GLU A 14 21.67 17.15 -3.32
CA GLU A 14 21.25 18.37 -4.02
C GLU A 14 19.72 18.51 -3.98
N LYS A 15 18.96 17.40 -4.12
CA LYS A 15 17.51 17.19 -3.82
C LYS A 15 17.18 15.69 -3.70
N GLY A 16 15.95 15.32 -3.31
CA GLY A 16 15.56 13.92 -3.17
C GLY A 16 14.05 13.59 -3.27
N VAL A 17 13.77 12.33 -3.60
CA VAL A 17 12.44 11.73 -3.63
C VAL A 17 12.36 10.63 -2.56
N ILE A 18 11.26 10.63 -1.81
CA ILE A 18 10.93 9.59 -0.84
C ILE A 18 9.83 8.72 -1.44
N ILE A 19 10.15 7.47 -1.72
CA ILE A 19 9.20 6.50 -2.28
C ILE A 19 8.56 5.74 -1.11
N VAL A 20 7.24 5.82 -0.97
CA VAL A 20 6.49 5.12 0.08
C VAL A 20 5.70 3.99 -0.56
N GLU A 21 5.90 2.76 -0.07
CA GLU A 21 5.25 1.57 -0.62
C GLU A 21 4.68 0.66 0.45
N TYR A 22 3.57 -0.02 0.13
CA TYR A 22 3.05 -1.09 0.97
C TYR A 22 3.50 -2.44 0.46
N TRP A 23 3.81 -3.33 1.40
CA TRP A 23 4.27 -4.68 1.14
C TRP A 23 3.48 -5.66 1.98
N TRP A 24 3.17 -6.81 1.38
CA TRP A 24 2.72 -7.99 2.10
C TRP A 24 3.95 -8.79 2.49
N GLN A 25 4.17 -8.93 3.79
CA GLN A 25 5.22 -9.77 4.34
C GLN A 25 4.67 -11.16 4.61
N THR A 26 5.36 -12.17 4.09
CA THR A 26 5.04 -13.57 4.37
C THR A 26 5.06 -13.84 5.87
N PRO A 27 4.20 -14.75 6.36
CA PRO A 27 4.26 -15.21 7.74
C PRO A 27 5.65 -15.78 8.04
N ASN A 28 6.32 -15.20 9.04
CA ASN A 28 7.63 -15.65 9.53
C ASN A 28 7.59 -15.72 11.06
N ARG A 29 8.67 -16.19 11.70
CA ARG A 29 8.71 -16.32 13.18
C ARG A 29 8.47 -15.01 13.94
N LEU A 30 8.68 -13.85 13.31
CA LEU A 30 8.51 -12.54 13.94
C LEU A 30 7.04 -12.08 13.88
N ASN A 31 6.32 -12.42 12.81
CA ASN A 31 4.93 -11.97 12.59
C ASN A 31 3.87 -13.05 12.83
N ALA A 32 4.24 -14.33 12.68
CA ALA A 32 3.40 -15.46 13.04
C ALA A 32 3.71 -15.81 14.50
N GLY A 33 2.89 -15.31 15.43
CA GLY A 33 2.91 -15.76 16.83
C GLY A 33 2.94 -17.29 16.93
N ALA A 34 3.41 -17.79 18.07
CA ALA A 34 3.72 -19.21 18.30
C ALA A 34 2.80 -20.19 17.56
N ARG A 35 3.41 -21.08 16.75
CA ARG A 35 2.77 -22.12 15.91
C ARG A 35 1.53 -22.71 16.60
N ARG A 36 0.33 -22.33 16.14
CA ARG A 36 -0.87 -23.14 16.35
C ARG A 36 -0.99 -24.12 15.18
N THR A 37 -0.87 -25.39 15.53
CA THR A 37 -1.16 -26.55 14.69
C THR A 37 -2.62 -26.59 14.25
N SER A 38 -2.82 -27.15 13.05
CA SER A 38 -4.06 -27.58 12.38
C SER A 38 -4.72 -26.58 11.42
N GLY A 39 -4.62 -26.86 10.11
CA GLY A 39 -5.54 -26.43 9.04
C GLY A 39 -5.75 -24.93 8.77
N ALA A 40 -5.19 -24.04 9.59
CA ALA A 40 -5.37 -22.61 9.45
C ALA A 40 -4.54 -22.03 8.31
N HIS A 41 -5.18 -21.21 7.46
CA HIS A 41 -4.53 -20.44 6.41
C HIS A 41 -3.41 -19.58 7.02
N VAL A 42 -2.22 -19.58 6.44
CA VAL A 42 -1.10 -18.80 7.00
C VAL A 42 -1.27 -17.34 6.59
N LEU A 43 -1.50 -16.46 7.58
CA LEU A 43 -1.75 -15.03 7.37
C LEU A 43 -0.44 -14.23 7.35
N GLY A 44 -0.32 -13.30 6.41
CA GLY A 44 0.81 -12.37 6.36
C GLY A 44 0.57 -11.09 7.15
N ALA A 45 1.50 -10.14 7.02
CA ALA A 45 1.39 -8.82 7.63
C ALA A 45 1.54 -7.71 6.57
N LYS A 46 0.79 -6.61 6.73
CA LYS A 46 0.99 -5.39 5.96
C LYS A 46 2.15 -4.61 6.56
N THR A 47 3.13 -4.24 5.73
CA THR A 47 4.23 -3.36 6.14
C THR A 47 4.38 -2.20 5.17
N SER A 48 4.94 -1.08 5.63
CA SER A 48 5.28 0.06 4.80
C SER A 48 6.80 0.18 4.67
N MET A 49 7.28 0.34 3.46
CA MET A 49 8.70 0.61 3.18
C MET A 49 8.86 2.02 2.64
N ILE A 50 9.96 2.65 3.06
CA ILE A 50 10.37 3.97 2.60
C ILE A 50 11.72 3.82 1.90
N PHE A 51 11.78 4.24 0.64
CA PHE A 51 13.02 4.29 -0.13
C PHE A 51 13.42 5.73 -0.40
N PHE A 52 14.72 6.00 -0.33
CA PHE A 52 15.26 7.31 -0.64
C PHE A 52 15.95 7.25 -2.00
N LYS A 53 15.57 8.14 -2.90
CA LYS A 53 16.18 8.28 -4.21
C LYS A 53 16.67 9.70 -4.41
N ARG A 54 17.97 9.85 -4.69
CA ARG A 54 18.52 11.13 -5.15
C ARG A 54 18.06 11.40 -6.59
N VAL A 55 17.79 12.66 -6.87
CA VAL A 55 17.37 13.15 -8.20
C VAL A 55 18.08 14.46 -8.50
N LEU A 56 18.50 14.65 -9.74
CA LEU A 56 19.09 15.90 -10.19
C LEU A 56 17.99 16.91 -10.50
N ALA A 57 18.27 18.20 -10.34
CA ALA A 57 17.30 19.26 -10.65
C ALA A 57 16.83 19.23 -12.13
N ALA A 58 17.68 18.74 -13.04
CA ALA A 58 17.39 18.61 -14.47
C ALA A 58 16.56 17.36 -14.83
N ASP A 59 16.48 16.36 -13.94
CA ASP A 59 15.76 15.12 -14.19
C ASP A 59 14.25 15.38 -14.34
N LYS A 60 13.55 14.50 -15.05
CA LYS A 60 12.07 14.54 -15.05
C LYS A 60 11.54 14.29 -13.63
N CYS A 61 10.54 15.07 -13.24
CA CYS A 61 9.93 14.97 -11.93
C CYS A 61 9.14 13.66 -11.76
N TRP A 62 9.29 13.06 -10.58
CA TRP A 62 8.65 11.79 -10.22
C TRP A 62 7.22 11.96 -9.71
N CYS A 63 6.72 13.17 -9.48
CA CYS A 63 5.31 13.35 -9.08
C CYS A 63 4.31 13.21 -10.24
N GLY A 64 4.79 12.86 -11.46
CA GLY A 64 3.95 12.72 -12.65
C GLY A 64 3.70 14.02 -13.43
N SER A 65 4.24 15.17 -13.01
CA SER A 65 3.97 16.47 -13.65
C SER A 65 4.59 16.66 -15.05
N GLY A 66 5.51 15.80 -15.47
CA GLY A 66 6.24 15.90 -16.74
C GLY A 66 7.28 17.02 -16.82
N LYS A 67 7.39 17.87 -15.79
CA LYS A 67 8.37 18.97 -15.70
C LYS A 67 9.71 18.46 -15.17
N ALA A 68 10.78 19.25 -15.35
CA ALA A 68 12.04 19.01 -14.65
C ALA A 68 11.86 19.16 -13.12
N PHE A 69 12.57 18.36 -12.32
CA PHE A 69 12.41 18.26 -10.88
C PHE A 69 12.59 19.62 -10.20
N GLY A 70 13.67 20.34 -10.52
CA GLY A 70 13.95 21.66 -9.94
C GLY A 70 12.93 22.74 -10.32
N LYS A 71 12.15 22.55 -11.39
CA LYS A 71 11.04 23.45 -11.77
C LYS A 71 9.73 23.08 -11.08
N CYS A 72 9.55 21.80 -10.75
CA CYS A 72 8.35 21.26 -10.10
C CYS A 72 8.39 21.43 -8.57
N HIS A 73 9.54 21.16 -7.96
CA HIS A 73 9.80 21.27 -6.52
C HIS A 73 10.92 22.27 -6.31
N ARG A 74 10.53 23.55 -6.25
CA ARG A 74 11.45 24.68 -6.30
C ARG A 74 12.17 24.94 -4.98
N ARG A 75 11.59 24.56 -3.83
CA ARG A 75 12.21 24.83 -2.54
C ARG A 75 13.41 23.90 -2.31
N ASP A 76 14.36 24.36 -1.50
CA ASP A 76 15.65 23.71 -1.30
C ASP A 76 15.58 22.57 -0.28
N ASP A 77 14.48 22.48 0.47
CA ASP A 77 14.17 21.47 1.50
C ASP A 77 13.07 20.47 1.09
N ASP A 78 12.51 20.60 -0.12
CA ASP A 78 11.37 19.79 -0.56
C ASP A 78 11.79 18.36 -0.95
N TRP A 79 11.78 17.46 0.03
CA TRP A 79 11.62 16.03 -0.24
C TRP A 79 10.22 15.78 -0.80
N THR A 80 10.16 15.13 -1.96
CA THR A 80 8.87 14.78 -2.57
C THR A 80 8.50 13.34 -2.25
N TYR A 81 7.36 13.15 -1.60
CA TYR A 81 6.80 11.83 -1.32
C TYR A 81 6.04 11.31 -2.54
N VAL A 82 6.46 10.17 -3.07
CA VAL A 82 5.81 9.51 -4.21
C VAL A 82 5.56 8.03 -3.96
N SER A 83 4.65 7.45 -4.73
CA SER A 83 4.31 6.03 -4.73
C SER A 83 4.23 5.54 -6.17
N LEU A 84 4.72 4.34 -6.46
CA LEU A 84 4.72 3.74 -7.79
C LEU A 84 3.28 3.59 -8.28
N ASP A 85 3.00 3.87 -9.54
CA ASP A 85 1.64 3.67 -10.05
C ASP A 85 1.35 2.18 -10.35
N PRO A 86 0.07 1.80 -10.48
CA PRO A 86 -0.30 0.43 -10.86
C PRO A 86 0.36 -0.06 -12.17
N ASP A 87 0.66 0.85 -13.10
CA ASP A 87 1.36 0.52 -14.36
C ASP A 87 2.86 0.19 -14.16
N ARG A 88 3.40 0.48 -12.97
CA ARG A 88 4.81 0.29 -12.59
C ARG A 88 5.82 1.09 -13.43
N GLN A 89 5.37 2.06 -14.21
CA GLN A 89 6.21 2.92 -15.05
C GLN A 89 6.27 4.34 -14.50
N THR A 90 5.20 4.80 -13.86
CA THR A 90 5.10 6.15 -13.32
C THR A 90 4.92 6.15 -11.81
N TYR A 91 4.87 7.35 -11.24
CA TYR A 91 4.69 7.57 -9.81
C TYR A 91 3.68 8.70 -9.61
N SER A 92 2.92 8.59 -8.52
CA SER A 92 1.97 9.61 -8.05
C SER A 92 2.41 10.18 -6.71
N ALA A 93 1.92 11.37 -6.35
CA ALA A 93 2.07 11.90 -5.00
C ALA A 93 1.48 10.94 -3.95
N VAL A 94 2.12 10.83 -2.79
CA VAL A 94 1.60 10.02 -1.69
C VAL A 94 0.40 10.70 -1.06
N VAL A 95 -0.75 10.04 -1.10
CA VAL A 95 -1.95 10.42 -0.36
C VAL A 95 -2.53 9.17 0.28
N LEU A 96 -2.55 9.10 1.60
CA LEU A 96 -3.21 8.01 2.30
C LEU A 96 -4.71 8.18 2.16
N LEU A 97 -5.36 7.27 1.44
CA LEU A 97 -6.78 7.34 1.13
C LEU A 97 -7.48 6.04 1.49
N GLU A 98 -8.71 6.23 1.95
CA GLU A 98 -9.65 5.16 2.17
C GLU A 98 -10.90 5.41 1.31
N ARG A 99 -11.41 4.34 0.70
CA ARG A 99 -12.75 4.32 0.12
C ARG A 99 -13.62 3.35 0.87
N ILE A 100 -14.75 3.83 1.38
CA ILE A 100 -15.62 3.10 2.30
C ILE A 100 -16.98 2.88 1.66
N PHE A 101 -17.44 1.64 1.67
CA PHE A 101 -18.71 1.16 1.13
C PHE A 101 -19.57 0.58 2.27
N PRO A 102 -20.52 1.36 2.85
CA PRO A 102 -21.19 1.01 4.11
C PRO A 102 -22.24 -0.11 4.03
N HIS A 103 -22.58 -0.57 2.82
CA HIS A 103 -23.70 -1.51 2.60
C HIS A 103 -23.30 -2.79 1.87
N VAL A 104 -22.03 -3.16 1.94
CA VAL A 104 -21.53 -4.43 1.39
C VAL A 104 -21.89 -5.58 2.34
N ASN A 105 -22.49 -6.65 1.81
CA ASN A 105 -22.79 -7.85 2.58
C ASN A 105 -21.48 -8.54 3.00
N PHE A 106 -21.18 -8.50 4.30
CA PHE A 106 -19.95 -9.06 4.87
C PHE A 106 -19.72 -10.52 4.50
N ALA A 107 -20.72 -11.38 4.71
CA ALA A 107 -20.56 -12.82 4.49
C ALA A 107 -20.29 -13.15 3.02
N HIS A 108 -21.03 -12.51 2.11
CA HIS A 108 -20.84 -12.66 0.69
C HIS A 108 -19.47 -12.14 0.23
N ALA A 109 -19.13 -10.89 0.60
CA ALA A 109 -17.87 -10.29 0.20
C ALA A 109 -16.67 -11.05 0.76
N ARG A 110 -16.72 -11.47 2.03
CA ARG A 110 -15.70 -12.30 2.65
C ARG A 110 -15.52 -13.62 1.90
N GLN A 111 -16.61 -14.31 1.55
CA GLN A 111 -16.54 -15.57 0.82
C GLN A 111 -15.94 -15.40 -0.59
N GLN A 112 -16.34 -14.36 -1.33
CA GLN A 112 -15.81 -14.09 -2.67
C GLN A 112 -14.32 -13.76 -2.63
N LEU A 113 -13.90 -12.82 -1.77
CA LEU A 113 -12.51 -12.39 -1.67
C LEU A 113 -11.60 -13.52 -1.15
N ARG A 114 -12.08 -14.35 -0.21
CA ARG A 114 -11.34 -15.52 0.28
C ARG A 114 -10.94 -16.50 -0.83
N ASN A 115 -11.77 -16.62 -1.86
CA ASN A 115 -11.55 -17.56 -2.96
C ASN A 115 -10.81 -16.94 -4.15
N ASP A 116 -10.56 -15.62 -4.15
CA ASP A 116 -9.87 -14.94 -5.24
C ASP A 116 -8.34 -15.14 -5.13
N LYS A 117 -7.78 -15.86 -6.10
CA LYS A 117 -6.36 -16.22 -6.15
C LYS A 117 -5.42 -15.02 -6.31
N ARG A 118 -5.93 -13.84 -6.64
CA ARG A 118 -5.12 -12.62 -6.75
C ARG A 118 -4.80 -12.03 -5.38
N LEU A 119 -5.52 -12.42 -4.33
CA LEU A 119 -5.44 -11.79 -3.02
C LEU A 119 -4.52 -12.54 -2.05
N LEU A 120 -3.81 -11.76 -1.23
CA LEU A 120 -2.95 -12.27 -0.16
C LEU A 120 -3.61 -12.00 1.18
N ALA A 121 -3.93 -13.05 1.94
CA ALA A 121 -4.65 -12.91 3.21
C ALA A 121 -3.77 -12.26 4.30
N LEU A 122 -4.36 -11.29 5.00
CA LEU A 122 -3.82 -10.61 6.19
C LEU A 122 -4.66 -10.94 7.43
N ASP A 123 -5.98 -11.06 7.26
CA ASP A 123 -6.94 -11.46 8.28
C ASP A 123 -8.10 -12.22 7.60
N ASP A 124 -8.59 -13.29 8.20
CA ASP A 124 -9.75 -14.07 7.71
C ASP A 124 -10.66 -14.48 8.88
N SER A 125 -10.73 -13.65 9.92
CA SER A 125 -11.62 -13.88 11.06
C SER A 125 -13.10 -13.75 10.67
N ALA A 126 -14.00 -14.14 11.58
CA ALA A 126 -15.44 -14.03 11.39
C ALA A 126 -15.99 -12.61 11.57
N GLU A 127 -15.21 -11.72 12.21
CA GLU A 127 -15.63 -10.35 12.54
C GLU A 127 -15.01 -9.31 11.59
N ARG A 128 -13.86 -9.67 11.01
CA ARG A 128 -13.04 -8.83 10.14
C ARG A 128 -12.25 -9.72 9.19
N ALA A 129 -12.15 -9.33 7.94
CA ALA A 129 -11.27 -9.98 6.99
C ALA A 129 -10.53 -8.92 6.18
N GLU A 130 -9.23 -9.13 5.97
CA GLU A 130 -8.36 -8.20 5.28
C GLU A 130 -7.45 -8.95 4.30
N TRP A 131 -7.32 -8.40 3.10
CA TRP A 131 -6.46 -8.90 2.05
C TRP A 131 -5.60 -7.78 1.47
N ALA A 132 -4.41 -8.14 1.02
CA ALA A 132 -3.58 -7.27 0.22
C ALA A 132 -3.71 -7.65 -1.26
N LEU A 133 -3.76 -6.63 -2.12
CA LEU A 133 -3.75 -6.81 -3.57
C LEU A 133 -2.32 -6.58 -4.08
N PRO A 134 -1.59 -7.63 -4.49
CA PRO A 134 -0.24 -7.50 -5.01
C PRO A 134 -0.21 -6.72 -6.32
N ALA A 135 0.92 -6.07 -6.59
CA ALA A 135 1.21 -5.50 -7.89
C ALA A 135 1.26 -6.59 -8.97
N HIS A 136 0.87 -6.24 -10.20
CA HIS A 136 0.94 -7.13 -11.36
C HIS A 136 1.77 -6.48 -12.50
N PRO A 137 2.84 -7.12 -13.01
CA PRO A 137 3.42 -8.37 -12.50
C PRO A 137 3.90 -8.25 -11.04
N PRO A 138 4.10 -9.36 -10.32
CA PRO A 138 4.65 -9.32 -8.97
C PRO A 138 6.01 -8.62 -8.90
N ILE A 139 6.20 -7.81 -7.86
CA ILE A 139 7.51 -7.32 -7.44
C ILE A 139 7.75 -7.91 -6.05
N VAL A 140 8.80 -8.72 -5.91
CA VAL A 140 9.12 -9.46 -4.68
C VAL A 140 10.58 -9.19 -4.30
N ASN A 141 10.83 -8.98 -3.02
CA ASN A 141 12.16 -8.87 -2.42
C ASN A 141 12.21 -9.64 -1.10
N ASP A 142 13.32 -9.52 -0.36
CA ASP A 142 13.53 -10.24 0.90
C ASP A 142 12.56 -9.80 2.02
N ILE A 143 11.91 -8.65 1.89
CA ILE A 143 10.92 -8.14 2.85
C ILE A 143 9.53 -8.71 2.56
N GLY A 144 9.18 -8.87 1.28
CA GLY A 144 7.89 -9.41 0.88
C GLY A 144 7.53 -9.10 -0.56
N GLN A 145 6.23 -9.03 -0.81
CA GLN A 145 5.66 -8.72 -2.13
C GLN A 145 5.01 -7.33 -2.12
N LEU A 146 5.30 -6.51 -3.13
CA LEU A 146 4.71 -5.18 -3.27
C LEU A 146 3.19 -5.31 -3.47
N VAL A 147 2.43 -4.49 -2.75
CA VAL A 147 0.98 -4.43 -2.86
C VAL A 147 0.52 -3.02 -3.23
N ILE A 148 -0.49 -2.94 -4.07
CA ILE A 148 -1.07 -1.65 -4.49
C ILE A 148 -2.06 -1.10 -3.45
N GLY A 149 -2.47 -1.92 -2.49
CA GLY A 149 -3.23 -1.52 -1.31
C GLY A 149 -3.89 -2.71 -0.63
N THR A 150 -4.76 -2.42 0.33
CA THR A 150 -5.51 -3.43 1.09
C THR A 150 -7.01 -3.27 0.95
N ILE A 151 -7.71 -4.39 1.11
CA ILE A 151 -9.15 -4.52 1.09
C ILE A 151 -9.53 -5.12 2.43
N GLU A 152 -10.31 -4.38 3.21
CA GLU A 152 -10.83 -4.83 4.48
C GLU A 152 -12.34 -4.91 4.39
N VAL A 153 -12.91 -5.98 4.94
CA VAL A 153 -14.35 -6.15 5.08
C VAL A 153 -14.63 -6.32 6.58
N ILE A 154 -15.57 -5.53 7.07
CA ILE A 154 -16.07 -5.54 8.45
C ILE A 154 -17.59 -5.60 8.42
N ALA A 155 -18.23 -5.84 9.58
CA ALA A 155 -19.69 -5.93 9.67
C ALA A 155 -20.43 -4.71 9.07
N HIS A 156 -19.80 -3.54 9.09
CA HIS A 156 -20.37 -2.28 8.61
C HIS A 156 -19.96 -1.89 7.19
N GLY A 157 -19.32 -2.80 6.43
CA GLY A 157 -19.02 -2.57 5.02
C GLY A 157 -17.63 -2.98 4.58
N LEU A 158 -17.22 -2.42 3.44
CA LEU A 158 -15.93 -2.67 2.81
C LEU A 158 -15.10 -1.39 2.78
N ARG A 159 -13.81 -1.50 3.10
CA ARG A 159 -12.83 -0.42 3.03
C ARG A 159 -11.70 -0.82 2.08
N ILE A 160 -11.35 0.08 1.17
CA ILE A 160 -10.16 -0.02 0.32
C ILE A 160 -9.18 1.04 0.79
N GLU A 161 -7.95 0.66 1.12
CA GLU A 161 -6.90 1.58 1.57
C GLU A 161 -5.68 1.53 0.66
N THR A 162 -5.17 2.70 0.26
CA THR A 162 -3.94 2.82 -0.52
C THR A 162 -3.29 4.20 -0.33
N ASN A 163 -2.12 4.40 -0.94
CA ASN A 163 -1.30 5.60 -0.82
C ASN A 163 -1.26 6.47 -2.09
N SER A 164 -2.21 6.28 -3.02
CA SER A 164 -2.37 7.09 -4.24
C SER A 164 -3.83 7.07 -4.72
N GLU A 165 -4.32 8.21 -5.24
CA GLU A 165 -5.65 8.30 -5.87
C GLU A 165 -5.80 7.33 -7.05
N LYS A 166 -4.79 7.28 -7.92
CA LYS A 166 -4.76 6.39 -9.09
C LYS A 166 -4.80 4.93 -8.68
N ARG A 167 -4.11 4.56 -7.58
CA ARG A 167 -4.22 3.21 -7.00
C ARG A 167 -5.62 2.96 -6.47
N LEU A 168 -6.26 3.95 -5.83
CA LEU A 168 -7.57 3.77 -5.21
C LEU A 168 -8.65 3.50 -6.25
N GLU A 169 -8.63 4.25 -7.36
CA GLU A 169 -9.52 4.03 -8.50
C GLU A 169 -9.32 2.65 -9.11
N HIS A 170 -8.07 2.28 -9.37
CA HIS A 170 -7.74 0.99 -9.95
C HIS A 170 -8.18 -0.18 -9.05
N MET A 171 -7.90 -0.09 -7.75
CA MET A 171 -8.33 -1.07 -6.76
C MET A 171 -9.87 -1.15 -6.68
N THR A 172 -10.56 -0.03 -6.71
CA THR A 172 -12.04 0.00 -6.69
C THR A 172 -12.62 -0.78 -7.86
N GLY A 173 -12.08 -0.57 -9.07
CA GLY A 173 -12.50 -1.32 -10.26
C GLY A 173 -12.26 -2.82 -10.13
N ILE A 174 -11.09 -3.21 -9.59
CA ILE A 174 -10.76 -4.62 -9.35
C ILE A 174 -11.71 -5.25 -8.32
N VAL A 175 -11.97 -4.58 -7.20
CA VAL A 175 -12.87 -5.08 -6.16
C VAL A 175 -14.31 -5.21 -6.67
N ALA A 176 -14.78 -4.24 -7.45
CA ALA A 176 -16.10 -4.33 -8.08
C ALA A 176 -16.21 -5.56 -9.02
N GLN A 177 -15.15 -5.84 -9.79
CA GLN A 177 -15.08 -7.05 -10.62
C GLN A 177 -15.04 -8.33 -9.77
N MET A 178 -14.25 -8.36 -8.70
CA MET A 178 -14.15 -9.51 -7.77
C MET A 178 -15.50 -9.86 -7.15
N LEU A 179 -16.25 -8.83 -6.76
CA LEU A 179 -17.54 -9.01 -6.09
C LEU A 179 -18.71 -9.16 -7.08
N GLY A 180 -18.46 -9.09 -8.39
CA GLY A 180 -19.47 -9.24 -9.44
C GLY A 180 -20.62 -8.23 -9.31
N ALA A 181 -20.39 -7.07 -8.70
CA ALA A 181 -21.43 -6.14 -8.31
C ALA A 181 -20.98 -4.69 -8.41
N ASN A 182 -21.95 -3.80 -8.63
CA ASN A 182 -21.76 -2.39 -8.32
C ASN A 182 -21.69 -2.25 -6.79
N LEU A 183 -20.57 -1.74 -6.28
CA LEU A 183 -20.34 -1.56 -4.84
C LEU A 183 -21.24 -0.47 -4.23
N GLY A 184 -21.95 0.30 -5.06
CA GLY A 184 -22.89 1.32 -4.65
C GLY A 184 -22.23 2.64 -4.23
N PRO A 185 -22.97 3.51 -3.52
CA PRO A 185 -22.44 4.75 -2.97
C PRO A 185 -21.25 4.51 -2.06
N HIS A 186 -20.29 5.41 -2.10
CA HIS A 186 -19.08 5.34 -1.29
C HIS A 186 -18.64 6.72 -0.82
N GLU A 187 -17.90 6.72 0.28
CA GLU A 187 -17.15 7.88 0.75
C GLU A 187 -15.68 7.68 0.40
N THR A 188 -15.02 8.73 -0.10
CA THR A 188 -13.56 8.76 -0.20
C THR A 188 -13.04 9.80 0.78
N ARG A 189 -12.10 9.41 1.64
CA ARG A 189 -11.49 10.30 2.62
C ARG A 189 -9.99 10.05 2.75
N ARG A 190 -9.28 11.01 3.32
CA ARG A 190 -7.90 10.77 3.76
C ARG A 190 -7.92 9.82 4.95
N ALA A 191 -7.05 8.83 4.92
CA ALA A 191 -6.87 7.95 6.07
C ALA A 191 -6.40 8.80 7.25
N ASP A 192 -6.95 8.56 8.43
CA ASP A 192 -6.38 9.13 9.64
C ASP A 192 -4.92 8.69 9.75
N PRO A 193 -4.00 9.60 10.16
CA PRO A 193 -2.64 9.18 10.48
C PRO A 193 -2.75 8.01 11.47
N GLN A 194 -2.14 6.86 11.15
CA GLN A 194 -2.11 5.73 12.08
C GLN A 194 -1.66 6.28 13.44
N LYS A 195 -2.55 6.18 14.44
CA LYS A 195 -2.34 6.79 15.76
C LYS A 195 -0.93 6.47 16.20
N ALA A 196 -0.13 7.51 16.43
CA ALA A 196 1.26 7.40 16.85
C ALA A 196 1.39 6.31 17.91
N PHE A 197 2.36 5.40 17.72
CA PHE A 197 2.74 4.44 18.73
C PHE A 197 3.08 5.23 20.00
N SER A 198 2.19 5.20 20.99
CA SER A 198 2.49 5.72 22.30
C SER A 198 3.54 4.79 22.87
N VAL A 199 4.80 5.24 22.88
CA VAL A 199 5.85 4.54 23.62
C VAL A 199 5.36 4.43 25.06
N PRO A 200 5.20 3.22 25.61
CA PRO A 200 4.78 3.09 27.00
C PRO A 200 5.76 3.86 27.86
N ARG A 201 5.25 4.81 28.67
CA ARG A 201 6.06 5.45 29.71
C ARG A 201 6.57 4.34 30.60
N ARG A 202 7.88 4.11 30.58
CA ARG A 202 8.55 3.25 31.57
C ARG A 202 8.13 3.75 32.96
N LYS A 203 7.47 2.89 33.73
CA LYS A 203 7.35 3.07 35.17
C LYS A 203 8.69 2.72 35.81
#